data_AF-A0A2P9HKX8-F1
#
_entry.id   AF-A0A2P9HKX8-F1
#
_cell.length_a   1.000
_cell.length_b   1.000
_cell.length_c   1.000
_cell.angle_alpha   90.00
_cell.angle_beta   90.00
_cell.angle_gamma   90.00
#
_symmetry.space_group_name_H-M   'P 1'
#
loop_
_entity.id
_entity.type
_entity.pdbx_description
1 polymer ?
#
loop_
_entity_poly.entity_id
_entity_poly.type
_entity_poly.pdbx_seq_one_letter_code
_entity_poly.pdbx_strand_id
1 'polypeptide(L)'
;MALGIGWYMAALGVYFRDINQITPFLSTILLFTAPICYPKEMVPQQFGLMLQINPLTIPVETIRAMIFGGSINFESLGIYCVISIAVMMTGYFFFQRLRVGFADVL
;
A
#
# COMPACT_ATOMS: atom_id res chain seq x y z
N MET A 1 -6.12 0.65 0.01
CA MET A 1 -5.01 0.11 -0.83
C MET A 1 -4.53 -1.26 -0.40
N ALA A 2 -4.23 -1.50 0.88
CA ALA A 2 -3.63 -2.76 1.36
C ALA A 2 -4.39 -4.02 0.92
N LEU A 3 -5.73 -4.02 0.98
CA LEU A 3 -6.55 -5.15 0.48
C LEU A 3 -6.39 -5.39 -1.02
N GLY A 4 -6.38 -4.33 -1.84
CA GLY A 4 -6.18 -4.45 -3.28
C GLY A 4 -4.80 -5.02 -3.62
N ILE A 5 -3.74 -4.53 -2.95
CA ILE A 5 -2.37 -5.07 -3.07
C ILE A 5 -2.32 -6.53 -2.60
N GLY A 6 -3.03 -6.86 -1.51
CA GLY A 6 -3.15 -8.22 -1.01
C GLY A 6 -3.81 -9.16 -2.02
N TRP A 7 -4.84 -8.71 -2.73
CA TRP A 7 -5.44 -9.51 -3.82
C TRP A 7 -4.49 -9.74 -4.98
N TYR A 8 -3.66 -8.77 -5.35
CA TYR A 8 -2.60 -8.99 -6.34
C TYR A 8 -1.57 -10.02 -5.87
N MET A 9 -1.06 -9.87 -4.65
CA MET A 9 -0.07 -10.78 -4.07
C MET A 9 -0.64 -12.19 -3.93
N ALA A 10 -1.89 -12.34 -3.50
CA ALA A 10 -2.56 -13.63 -3.37
C ALA A 10 -2.78 -14.30 -4.73
N ALA A 11 -3.23 -13.54 -5.75
CA ALA A 11 -3.39 -14.08 -7.09
C ALA A 11 -2.06 -14.57 -7.68
N LEU A 12 -0.99 -13.78 -7.52
CA LEU A 12 0.34 -14.13 -8.02
C LEU A 12 0.98 -15.27 -7.22
N GLY A 13 0.74 -15.34 -5.90
CA GLY A 13 1.31 -16.35 -5.02
C GLY A 13 0.84 -17.78 -5.30
N VAL A 14 -0.32 -17.96 -5.96
CA VAL A 14 -0.79 -19.28 -6.41
C VAL A 14 0.05 -19.79 -7.58
N TYR A 15 0.45 -18.91 -8.50
CA TYR A 15 1.27 -19.28 -9.66
C TYR A 15 2.78 -19.29 -9.36
N PHE A 16 3.23 -18.36 -8.50
CA PHE A 16 4.64 -18.18 -8.15
C PHE A 16 4.82 -18.33 -6.65
N ARG A 17 5.29 -19.52 -6.22
CA ARG A 17 5.51 -19.84 -4.80
C ARG A 17 6.44 -18.87 -4.08
N ASP A 18 7.39 -18.26 -4.80
CA ASP A 18 8.36 -17.31 -4.24
C ASP A 18 7.74 -15.99 -3.78
N ILE A 19 6.57 -15.59 -4.33
CA ILE A 19 5.84 -14.38 -3.89
C ILE A 19 5.50 -14.46 -2.40
N ASN A 20 5.18 -15.65 -1.89
CA ASN A 20 4.85 -15.84 -0.47
C ASN A 20 6.04 -15.57 0.45
N GLN A 21 7.27 -15.85 0.00
CA GLN A 21 8.48 -15.54 0.77
C GLN A 21 8.90 -14.06 0.63
N ILE A 22 8.60 -13.43 -0.51
CA ILE A 22 8.97 -12.03 -0.78
C ILE A 22 7.98 -11.05 -0.12
N THR A 23 6.73 -11.44 0.08
CA THR A 23 5.68 -10.56 0.64
C THR A 23 6.04 -9.96 2.03
N PRO A 24 6.57 -10.73 3.01
CA PRO A 24 7.02 -10.19 4.30
C PRO A 24 8.20 -9.22 4.15
N PHE A 25 9.12 -9.52 3.22
CA PHE A 25 10.28 -8.66 2.95
C PHE A 25 9.85 -7.32 2.36
N LEU A 26 8.96 -7.34 1.36
CA LEU A 26 8.36 -6.12 0.78
C LEU A 26 7.61 -5.31 1.84
N SER A 27 6.86 -5.96 2.72
CA SER A 27 6.13 -5.29 3.80
C SER A 27 7.09 -4.55 4.76
N THR A 28 8.22 -5.17 5.07
CA THR A 28 9.28 -4.56 5.89
C THR A 28 9.86 -3.32 5.21
N ILE A 29 10.21 -3.41 3.92
CA ILE A 29 10.70 -2.25 3.16
C ILE A 29 9.66 -1.13 3.16
N LEU A 30 8.39 -1.48 2.94
CA LEU A 30 7.29 -0.53 2.85
C LEU A 30 7.06 0.20 4.18
N LEU A 31 7.26 -0.49 5.31
CA LEU A 31 7.26 0.08 6.66
C LEU A 31 8.39 1.11 6.85
N PHE A 32 9.64 0.75 6.50
CA PHE A 32 10.79 1.64 6.65
C PHE A 32 10.79 2.82 5.66
N THR A 33 10.18 2.63 4.50
CA THR A 33 10.04 3.68 3.49
C THR A 33 8.93 4.66 3.85
N ALA A 34 7.99 4.29 4.73
CA ALA A 34 6.97 5.23 5.22
C ALA A 34 7.57 6.10 6.35
N PRO A 35 7.08 7.33 6.55
CA PRO A 35 7.53 8.21 7.63
C PRO A 35 6.95 7.79 8.99
N ILE A 36 7.08 6.51 9.34
CA ILE A 36 6.65 5.90 10.60
C ILE A 36 7.75 6.08 11.64
N CYS A 37 8.98 5.69 11.30
CA CYS A 37 10.14 5.73 12.19
C CYS A 37 10.82 7.10 12.27
N TYR A 38 10.50 8.02 11.35
CA TYR A 38 11.08 9.37 11.28
C TYR A 38 10.03 10.42 10.89
N PRO A 39 10.20 11.68 11.34
CA PRO A 39 9.38 12.79 10.87
C PRO A 39 9.73 13.15 9.42
N LYS A 40 8.71 13.53 8.63
CA LYS A 40 8.86 13.84 7.20
C LYS A 40 9.85 14.99 6.93
N GLU A 41 10.00 15.89 7.91
CA GLU A 41 10.87 17.08 7.84
C GLU A 41 12.36 16.74 7.76
N MET A 42 12.75 15.55 8.24
CA MET A 42 14.14 15.08 8.16
C MET A 42 14.50 14.51 6.79
N VAL A 43 13.51 14.30 5.91
CA VAL A 43 13.75 13.67 4.61
C VAL A 43 14.09 14.73 3.55
N PRO A 44 15.21 14.58 2.83
CA PRO A 44 15.55 15.47 1.72
C PRO A 44 14.42 15.55 0.69
N GLN A 45 14.16 16.73 0.12
CA GLN A 45 13.08 16.94 -0.86
C GLN A 45 13.11 15.95 -2.05
N GLN A 46 14.30 15.44 -2.39
CA GLN A 46 14.53 14.44 -3.43
C GLN A 46 13.77 13.12 -3.18
N PHE A 47 13.64 12.71 -1.91
CA PHE A 47 12.92 11.50 -1.50
C PHE A 47 11.45 11.78 -1.12
N GLY A 48 11.02 13.04 -1.15
CA GLY A 48 9.65 13.44 -0.85
C GLY A 48 8.62 12.81 -1.79
N LEU A 49 8.94 12.68 -3.07
CA LEU A 49 8.08 12.00 -4.05
C LEU A 49 7.96 10.50 -3.76
N MET A 50 9.06 9.84 -3.37
CA MET A 50 9.06 8.43 -2.98
C MET A 50 8.16 8.18 -1.77
N LEU A 51 8.19 9.10 -0.80
CA LEU A 51 7.32 9.07 0.37
C LEU A 51 5.85 9.24 0.00
N GLN A 52 5.52 10.17 -0.91
CA GLN A 52 4.13 10.41 -1.33
C GLN A 52 3.51 9.24 -2.11
N ILE A 53 4.33 8.47 -2.84
CA ILE A 53 3.89 7.27 -3.56
C ILE A 53 3.58 6.11 -2.59
N ASN A 54 4.19 6.09 -1.40
CA ASN A 54 4.00 5.00 -0.46
C ASN A 54 2.56 4.99 0.10
N PRO A 55 1.81 3.87 -0.06
CA PRO A 55 0.41 3.77 0.34
C PRO A 55 0.19 3.86 1.85
N LEU A 56 1.23 3.79 2.67
CA LEU A 56 1.15 3.97 4.12
C LEU A 56 1.42 5.42 4.59
N THR A 57 1.95 6.29 3.74
CA THR A 57 2.36 7.64 4.17
C THR A 57 1.18 8.51 4.59
N ILE A 58 0.15 8.64 3.74
CA ILE A 58 -1.03 9.48 4.02
C ILE A 58 -1.78 9.04 5.28
N PRO A 59 -2.11 7.76 5.50
CA PRO A 59 -2.78 7.34 6.73
C PRO A 59 -1.92 7.54 7.98
N VAL A 60 -0.60 7.29 7.90
CA VAL A 60 0.31 7.50 9.04
C VAL A 60 0.41 8.98 9.40
N GLU A 61 0.56 9.87 8.41
CA GLU A 61 0.59 11.31 8.63
C GLU A 61 -0.72 11.83 9.22
N THR A 62 -1.86 11.32 8.74
CA THR A 62 -3.19 11.70 9.26
C THR A 62 -3.37 11.28 10.72
N ILE A 63 -3.00 10.05 11.07
CA ILE A 63 -3.08 9.55 12.45
C ILE A 63 -2.15 10.37 13.35
N ARG A 64 -0.94 10.66 12.90
CA ARG A 64 0.01 11.51 13.65
C ARG A 64 -0.58 12.91 13.87
N ALA A 65 -1.13 13.55 12.84
CA ALA A 65 -1.77 14.85 12.97
C ALA A 65 -2.95 14.80 13.95
N MET A 66 -3.76 13.76 13.92
CA MET A 66 -4.89 13.59 14.84
C MET A 66 -4.45 13.44 16.31
N ILE A 67 -3.37 12.69 16.58
CA ILE A 67 -2.85 12.47 17.94
C ILE A 67 -2.14 13.71 18.49
N PHE A 68 -1.34 14.39 17.67
CA PHE A 68 -0.54 15.55 18.09
C PHE A 68 -1.24 16.89 17.89
N GLY A 69 -2.52 16.91 17.51
CA GLY A 69 -3.30 18.14 17.32
C GLY A 69 -2.91 18.96 16.08
N GLY A 70 -2.29 18.33 15.09
CA GLY A 70 -1.94 18.93 13.80
C GLY A 70 -3.15 19.09 12.87
N SER A 71 -2.96 19.83 11.77
CA SER A 71 -3.99 20.00 10.75
C SER A 71 -4.12 18.74 9.89
N ILE A 72 -5.36 18.27 9.74
CA ILE A 72 -5.70 17.18 8.82
C ILE A 72 -5.92 17.76 7.43
N ASN A 73 -5.18 17.29 6.44
CA ASN A 73 -5.42 17.63 5.05
C ASN A 73 -6.49 16.69 4.45
N PHE A 74 -7.75 17.14 4.48
CA PHE A 74 -8.89 16.39 3.95
C PHE A 74 -8.82 16.17 2.43
N GLU A 75 -8.15 17.05 1.68
CA GLU A 75 -7.97 16.91 0.23
C GLU A 75 -7.08 15.71 -0.09
N SER A 76 -5.91 15.62 0.56
CA SER A 76 -5.01 14.48 0.41
C SER A 76 -5.66 13.16 0.85
N LEU A 77 -6.46 13.19 1.92
CA LEU A 77 -7.21 12.03 2.39
C LEU A 77 -8.28 11.59 1.37
N GLY A 78 -9.00 12.54 0.77
CA GLY A 78 -9.99 12.26 -0.26
C GLY A 78 -9.39 11.61 -1.50
N ILE A 79 -8.27 12.16 -2.01
CA ILE A 79 -7.51 11.59 -3.12
C ILE A 79 -7.04 10.17 -2.77
N TYR A 80 -6.50 9.97 -1.55
CA TYR A 80 -6.07 8.66 -1.08
C TYR A 80 -7.21 7.64 -1.01
N CYS A 81 -8.40 8.06 -0.57
CA CYS A 81 -9.58 7.20 -0.55
C CYS A 81 -10.00 6.77 -1.97
N VAL A 82 -10.02 7.70 -2.92
CA VAL A 82 -10.37 7.39 -4.32
C VAL A 82 -9.36 6.42 -4.93
N ILE A 83 -8.07 6.69 -4.77
CA ILE A 83 -6.99 5.80 -5.24
C ILE A 83 -7.10 4.43 -4.55
N SER A 84 -7.39 4.42 -3.25
CA SER A 84 -7.58 3.18 -2.48
C SER A 84 -8.69 2.30 -3.03
N ILE A 85 -9.82 2.90 -3.37
CA ILE A 85 -10.98 2.22 -3.94
C ILE A 85 -10.63 1.73 -5.35
N ALA A 86 -9.98 2.54 -6.17
CA ALA A 86 -9.54 2.14 -7.51
C ALA A 86 -8.62 0.92 -7.47
N VAL A 87 -7.56 0.95 -6.65
CA VAL A 87 -6.62 -0.17 -6.47
C VAL A 87 -7.32 -1.41 -5.92
N MET A 88 -8.30 -1.23 -5.03
CA MET A 88 -9.12 -2.33 -4.53
C MET A 88 -9.93 -2.96 -5.66
N MET A 89 -10.65 -2.18 -6.47
CA MET A 89 -11.45 -2.71 -7.58
C MET A 89 -10.58 -3.41 -8.63
N THR A 90 -9.43 -2.84 -8.98
CA THR A 90 -8.54 -3.46 -9.98
C THR A 90 -7.92 -4.75 -9.44
N GLY A 91 -7.51 -4.77 -8.17
CA GLY A 91 -7.02 -5.98 -7.50
C GLY A 91 -8.07 -7.07 -7.41
N TYR A 92 -9.32 -6.71 -7.12
CA TYR A 92 -10.45 -7.63 -7.08
C TYR A 92 -10.68 -8.28 -8.44
N PHE A 93 -10.79 -7.46 -9.48
CA PHE A 93 -11.05 -7.93 -10.85
C PHE A 93 -9.93 -8.83 -11.34
N PHE A 94 -8.68 -8.47 -11.06
CA PHE A 94 -7.50 -9.27 -11.37
C PHE A 94 -7.53 -10.63 -10.66
N PHE A 95 -7.78 -10.64 -9.35
CA PHE A 95 -7.91 -11.86 -8.57
C PHE A 95 -9.03 -12.76 -9.11
N GLN A 96 -10.19 -12.18 -9.44
CA GLN A 96 -11.32 -12.95 -9.94
C GLN A 96 -11.08 -13.54 -11.34
N ARG A 97 -10.34 -12.84 -12.20
CA ARG A 97 -9.89 -13.35 -13.51
C ARG A 97 -8.93 -14.54 -13.36
N LEU A 98 -7.95 -14.44 -12.48
CA LEU A 98 -6.96 -15.50 -12.24
C LEU A 98 -7.53 -16.70 -11.47
N ARG A 99 -8.58 -16.48 -10.67
CA ARG A 99 -9.25 -17.55 -9.91
C ARG A 99 -9.72 -18.71 -10.78
N VAL A 100 -10.11 -18.44 -12.03
CA VAL A 100 -10.56 -19.48 -12.98
C VAL A 100 -9.43 -20.46 -13.31
N GLY A 101 -8.18 -19.99 -13.37
CA GLY A 101 -7.01 -20.83 -13.67
C GLY A 101 -6.33 -21.43 -12.44
N PHE A 102 -6.82 -21.19 -11.21
CA PHE A 102 -6.23 -21.79 -10.01
C PHE A 102 -6.39 -23.31 -9.97
N ALA A 103 -7.47 -23.84 -10.54
CA ALA A 103 -7.74 -25.28 -10.56
C ALA A 103 -6.75 -26.09 -11.42
N ASP A 104 -6.08 -25.44 -12.37
CA ASP A 104 -5.10 -26.10 -13.25
C ASP A 104 -3.67 -26.11 -12.65
N VAL A 105 -3.42 -25.34 -11.59
CA VAL A 105 -2.06 -25.12 -11.03
C VAL A 105 -1.93 -25.60 -9.57
N LEU A 106 -3.04 -25.90 -8.90
CA LEU A 106 -3.11 -26.50 -7.56
C LEU A 106 -3.14 -28.03 -7.63
#